data_AF-A0A1B1BLL1-F1
#
_entry.id   AF-A0A1B1BLL1-F1
#
_cell.length_a   1.000
_cell.length_b   1.000
_cell.length_c   1.000
_cell.angle_alpha   90.00
_cell.angle_beta   90.00
_cell.angle_gamma   90.00
#
_symmetry.space_group_name_H-M   'P 1'
#
loop_
_entity.id
_entity.type
_entity.pdbx_description
1 polymer ?
#
loop_
_entity_poly.entity_id
_entity_poly.type
_entity_poly.pdbx_seq_one_letter_code
_entity_poly.pdbx_strand_id
1 'polypeptide(L)'
;MIRDLTERERDVLAFMVDKAQTFPGDPPALDEDRGRWRAQLGEARAGGSCGCGSCPSIEIETGPDTNVATATAHRIVLTTAHPDATLLLFVDDDRLSYLELAPHGDEAFVEFPLVDQLSA
;
A
#
# COMPACT_ATOMS: atom_id res chain seq x y z
N MET A 1 3.24 -11.65 12.02
CA MET A 1 1.99 -12.22 12.58
C MET A 1 0.87 -11.54 11.84
N ILE A 2 -0.01 -12.28 11.18
CA ILE A 2 -1.10 -11.70 10.40
C ILE A 2 -2.17 -11.16 11.35
N ARG A 3 -2.67 -9.95 11.07
CA ARG A 3 -3.75 -9.31 11.82
C ARG A 3 -4.70 -8.55 10.90
N ASP A 4 -5.85 -8.17 11.42
CA ASP A 4 -6.74 -7.27 10.69
C ASP A 4 -6.09 -5.89 10.52
N LEU A 5 -6.41 -5.23 9.41
CA LEU A 5 -6.04 -3.83 9.18
C LEU A 5 -6.70 -2.95 10.24
N THR A 6 -5.96 -1.98 10.75
CA THR A 6 -6.54 -0.88 11.52
C THR A 6 -7.46 -0.05 10.61
N GLU A 7 -8.34 0.75 11.21
CA GLU A 7 -9.20 1.67 10.45
C GLU A 7 -8.38 2.58 9.53
N ARG A 8 -7.30 3.15 10.08
CA ARG A 8 -6.40 4.03 9.35
C ARG A 8 -5.65 3.35 8.21
N GLU A 9 -5.16 2.13 8.41
CA GLU A 9 -4.54 1.35 7.31
C GLU A 9 -5.55 1.04 6.21
N ARG A 10 -6.78 0.69 6.58
CA ARG A 10 -7.86 0.41 5.62
C ARG A 10 -8.21 1.65 4.80
N ASP A 11 -8.33 2.81 5.45
CA ASP A 11 -8.67 4.06 4.79
C ASP A 11 -7.57 4.51 3.83
N VAL A 12 -6.30 4.42 4.25
CA VAL A 12 -5.16 4.72 3.40
C VAL A 12 -5.08 3.74 2.23
N LEU A 13 -5.25 2.44 2.47
CA LEU A 13 -5.22 1.43 1.41
C LEU A 13 -6.33 1.67 0.38
N ALA A 14 -7.55 1.99 0.83
CA ALA A 14 -8.66 2.34 -0.05
C ALA A 14 -8.37 3.61 -0.85
N PHE A 15 -7.83 4.65 -0.21
CA PHE A 15 -7.41 5.88 -0.89
C PHE A 15 -6.35 5.60 -1.95
N MET A 16 -5.35 4.76 -1.65
CA MET A 16 -4.30 4.40 -2.62
C MET A 16 -4.91 3.73 -3.85
N VAL A 17 -5.78 2.73 -3.66
CA VAL A 17 -6.46 2.04 -4.77
C VAL A 17 -7.33 2.99 -5.60
N ASP A 18 -8.00 3.95 -4.97
CA ASP A 18 -8.98 4.80 -5.64
C ASP A 18 -8.39 6.06 -6.28
N LYS A 19 -7.34 6.63 -5.69
CA LYS A 19 -6.90 8.00 -5.97
C LYS A 19 -5.42 8.14 -6.27
N ALA A 20 -4.56 7.26 -5.76
CA ALA A 20 -3.13 7.40 -5.97
C ALA A 20 -2.76 7.26 -7.46
N GLN A 21 -1.70 7.97 -7.86
CA GLN A 21 -1.19 7.96 -9.22
C GLN A 21 -0.33 6.73 -9.44
N THR A 22 -0.19 6.27 -10.68
CA THR A 22 0.81 5.24 -10.99
C THR A 22 2.21 5.85 -10.90
N PHE A 23 3.15 5.13 -10.31
CA PHE A 23 4.53 5.56 -10.18
C PHE A 23 5.16 5.81 -11.57
N PRO A 24 5.99 6.86 -11.73
CA PRO A 24 6.60 7.16 -13.02
C PRO A 24 7.41 5.98 -13.59
N GLY A 25 7.03 5.53 -14.78
CA GLY A 25 7.67 4.41 -15.47
C GLY A 25 6.83 3.14 -15.50
N ASP A 26 5.84 3.01 -14.62
CA ASP A 26 4.91 1.88 -14.62
C ASP A 26 3.76 2.09 -15.62
N PRO A 27 3.12 1.00 -16.11
CA PRO A 27 1.90 1.10 -16.91
C PRO A 27 0.78 1.82 -16.13
N PRO A 28 -0.04 2.66 -16.79
CA PRO A 28 -1.12 3.38 -16.11
C PRO A 28 -2.13 2.40 -15.52
N ALA A 29 -2.51 2.62 -14.27
CA ALA A 29 -3.57 1.86 -13.60
C ALA A 29 -4.94 2.27 -14.16
N LEU A 30 -5.58 1.36 -14.89
CA LEU A 30 -6.89 1.57 -15.50
C LEU A 30 -8.02 1.35 -14.49
N ASP A 31 -9.22 1.83 -14.83
CA ASP A 31 -10.41 1.67 -13.97
C ASP A 31 -10.72 0.19 -13.68
N GLU A 32 -10.47 -0.69 -14.64
CA GLU A 32 -10.66 -2.13 -14.48
C GLU A 32 -9.68 -2.71 -13.45
N ASP A 33 -8.40 -2.29 -13.50
CA ASP A 33 -7.37 -2.72 -12.55
C ASP A 33 -7.74 -2.28 -11.14
N ARG A 34 -8.12 -1.00 -10.98
CA ARG A 34 -8.60 -0.46 -9.70
C ARG A 34 -9.85 -1.18 -9.21
N GLY A 35 -10.74 -1.59 -10.11
CA GLY A 35 -11.90 -2.43 -9.80
C GLY A 35 -11.50 -3.75 -9.16
N ARG A 36 -10.52 -4.45 -9.74
CA ARG A 36 -10.01 -5.73 -9.21
C ARG A 36 -9.28 -5.55 -7.87
N TRP A 37 -8.49 -4.49 -7.72
CA TRP A 37 -7.80 -4.21 -6.45
C TRP A 37 -8.76 -3.81 -5.34
N ARG A 38 -9.80 -3.03 -5.65
CA ARG A 38 -10.83 -2.64 -4.67
C ARG A 38 -11.58 -3.84 -4.10
N ALA A 39 -11.81 -4.87 -4.91
CA ALA A 39 -12.45 -6.11 -4.46
C ALA A 39 -11.62 -6.85 -3.38
N GLN A 40 -10.30 -6.64 -3.35
CA GLN A 40 -9.40 -7.29 -2.37
C GLN A 40 -9.42 -6.61 -1.00
N LEU A 41 -9.85 -5.34 -0.92
CA LEU A 41 -9.81 -4.56 0.33
C LEU A 41 -10.58 -5.21 1.49
N GLY A 42 -11.66 -5.94 1.19
CA GLY A 42 -12.46 -6.62 2.20
C GLY A 42 -11.78 -7.84 2.84
N GLU A 43 -10.79 -8.42 2.15
CA GLU A 43 -10.04 -9.60 2.60
C GLU A 43 -8.61 -9.26 3.03
N ALA A 44 -8.17 -8.01 2.78
CA ALA A 44 -6.84 -7.55 3.08
C ALA A 44 -6.55 -7.58 4.59
N ARG A 45 -5.40 -8.15 4.95
CA ARG A 45 -4.87 -8.21 6.31
C ARG A 45 -3.45 -7.66 6.33
N ALA A 46 -3.02 -7.13 7.47
CA ALA A 46 -1.63 -6.74 7.67
C ALA A 46 -0.78 -7.97 7.98
N GLY A 47 0.27 -8.17 7.18
CA GLY A 47 1.29 -9.21 7.34
C GLY A 47 2.46 -8.73 8.22
N GLY A 48 3.69 -8.94 7.76
CA GLY A 48 4.89 -8.40 8.40
C GLY A 48 4.93 -6.87 8.39
N SER A 49 5.46 -6.27 9.46
CA SER A 49 5.79 -4.85 9.49
C SER A 49 7.22 -4.62 9.04
N CYS A 50 7.51 -3.44 8.51
CA CYS A 50 8.89 -3.02 8.26
C CYS A 50 9.71 -3.05 9.57
N GLY A 51 10.90 -3.63 9.51
CA GLY A 51 11.78 -3.80 10.67
C GLY A 51 12.61 -2.57 11.04
N CYS A 52 12.49 -1.45 10.31
CA CYS A 52 13.33 -0.27 10.56
C CYS A 52 12.98 0.47 11.87
N GLY A 53 11.75 0.29 12.37
CA GLY A 53 11.27 0.95 13.59
C GLY A 53 10.92 2.43 13.43
N SER A 54 10.95 2.98 12.21
CA SER A 54 10.69 4.40 11.93
C SER A 54 9.53 4.65 10.95
N CYS A 55 8.88 3.60 10.43
CA CYS A 55 7.73 3.75 9.57
C CYS A 55 6.66 2.68 9.84
N PRO A 56 5.39 2.96 9.52
CA PRO A 56 4.27 2.04 9.72
C PRO A 56 4.09 1.04 8.58
N SER A 57 5.06 0.90 7.67
CA SER A 57 4.93 0.08 6.47
C SER A 57 4.62 -1.38 6.79
N ILE A 58 3.74 -1.98 5.99
CA ILE A 58 3.22 -3.34 6.20
C ILE A 58 3.11 -4.13 4.90
N GLU A 59 3.36 -5.43 4.99
CA GLU A 59 2.91 -6.40 3.99
C GLU A 59 1.38 -6.49 4.00
N ILE A 60 0.80 -6.68 2.83
CA ILE A 60 -0.63 -6.85 2.63
C ILE A 60 -0.87 -8.29 2.18
N GLU A 61 -1.72 -8.99 2.94
CA GLU A 61 -2.10 -10.37 2.71
C GLU A 61 -3.55 -10.39 2.21
N THR A 62 -3.77 -10.86 0.97
CA THR A 62 -5.08 -10.95 0.33
C THR A 62 -5.48 -12.41 0.10
N GLY A 63 -6.06 -13.02 1.15
CA GLY A 63 -6.55 -14.40 1.15
C GLY A 63 -5.70 -15.41 1.95
N PRO A 64 -6.10 -16.69 2.01
CA PRO A 64 -5.45 -17.71 2.83
C PRO A 64 -4.15 -18.28 2.23
N ASP A 65 -3.90 -18.06 0.93
CA ASP A 65 -2.78 -18.64 0.17
C ASP A 65 -1.84 -17.57 -0.42
N THR A 66 -1.59 -16.49 0.32
CA THR A 66 -0.65 -15.46 -0.13
C THR A 66 0.79 -15.95 0.06
N ASN A 67 1.36 -16.47 -1.02
CA ASN A 67 2.80 -16.53 -1.15
C ASN A 67 3.33 -15.09 -1.28
N VAL A 68 4.38 -14.79 -0.53
CA VAL A 68 5.18 -13.56 -0.62
C VAL A 68 5.44 -13.22 -2.09
N ALA A 69 5.22 -11.95 -2.47
CA ALA A 69 5.50 -11.46 -3.80
C ALA A 69 6.88 -11.95 -4.28
N THR A 70 6.90 -12.73 -5.35
CA THR A 70 8.15 -13.28 -5.89
C THR A 70 8.90 -12.19 -6.66
N ALA A 71 10.22 -12.26 -6.69
CA ALA A 71 11.07 -11.31 -7.43
C ALA A 71 10.82 -11.28 -8.96
N THR A 72 9.95 -12.16 -9.47
CA THR A 72 9.56 -12.28 -10.88
C THR A 72 8.14 -11.79 -11.17
N ALA A 73 7.40 -11.32 -10.15
CA ALA A 73 6.04 -10.82 -10.32
C ALA A 73 6.02 -9.53 -11.17
N HIS A 74 4.97 -9.37 -11.98
CA HIS A 74 4.72 -8.09 -12.65
C HIS A 74 4.22 -7.08 -11.61
N ARG A 75 5.01 -6.04 -11.39
CA ARG A 75 4.76 -5.01 -10.37
C ARG A 75 4.20 -3.74 -10.97
N ILE A 76 3.16 -3.22 -10.32
CA ILE A 76 2.68 -1.85 -10.49
C ILE A 76 2.76 -1.17 -9.11
N VAL A 77 3.29 0.03 -9.06
CA VAL A 77 3.34 0.84 -7.85
C VAL A 77 2.39 2.01 -7.99
N LEU A 78 1.50 2.18 -7.01
CA LEU A 78 0.71 3.39 -6.85
C LEU A 78 1.38 4.30 -5.83
N THR A 79 1.35 5.61 -6.06
CA THR A 79 2.05 6.59 -5.23
C THR A 79 1.20 7.83 -4.97
N THR A 80 1.31 8.34 -3.76
CA THR A 80 0.71 9.61 -3.32
C THR A 80 1.70 10.35 -2.43
N ALA A 81 1.54 11.67 -2.34
CA ALA A 81 2.42 12.52 -1.58
C ALA A 81 1.81 12.91 -0.23
N HIS A 82 2.65 12.92 0.80
CA HIS A 82 2.48 13.63 2.06
C HIS A 82 3.61 14.69 2.15
N PRO A 83 3.43 15.82 2.86
CA PRO A 83 4.49 16.83 2.98
C PRO A 83 5.86 16.30 3.43
N ASP A 84 5.86 15.31 4.34
CA ASP A 84 7.07 14.77 4.96
C ASP A 84 7.36 13.31 4.58
N ALA A 85 6.57 12.71 3.68
CA ALA A 85 6.72 11.31 3.30
C ALA A 85 6.14 10.99 1.92
N THR A 86 6.58 9.88 1.33
CA THR A 86 5.96 9.30 0.15
C THR A 86 5.24 8.02 0.56
N LEU A 87 3.98 7.86 0.14
CA LEU A 87 3.27 6.60 0.29
C LEU A 87 3.32 5.83 -1.02
N LEU A 88 3.64 4.54 -0.94
CA LEU A 88 3.64 3.62 -2.07
C LEU A 88 2.79 2.39 -1.77
N LEU A 89 1.95 2.00 -2.71
CA LEU A 89 1.21 0.74 -2.66
C LEU A 89 1.69 -0.14 -3.80
N PHE A 90 2.24 -1.29 -3.43
CA PHE A 90 2.74 -2.28 -4.35
C PHE A 90 1.62 -3.25 -4.73
N VAL A 91 1.48 -3.45 -6.03
CA VAL A 91 0.57 -4.44 -6.62
C VAL A 91 1.42 -5.42 -7.43
N ASP A 92 1.51 -6.65 -6.95
CA ASP A 92 2.31 -7.72 -7.57
C ASP A 92 1.38 -8.78 -8.17
N ASP A 93 1.48 -9.02 -9.47
CA ASP A 93 0.59 -9.94 -10.21
C ASP A 93 -0.89 -9.72 -9.92
N ASP A 94 -1.30 -8.43 -9.96
CA ASP A 94 -2.67 -7.96 -9.69
C ASP A 94 -3.14 -8.13 -8.23
N ARG A 95 -2.22 -8.39 -7.28
CA ARG A 95 -2.51 -8.50 -5.84
C ARG A 95 -1.89 -7.38 -5.03
N LEU A 96 -2.66 -6.80 -4.10
CA LEU A 96 -2.12 -5.88 -3.11
C LEU A 96 -1.10 -6.61 -2.23
N SER A 97 0.14 -6.13 -2.20
CA SER A 97 1.25 -6.87 -1.57
C SER A 97 1.98 -6.11 -0.47
N TYR A 98 2.12 -4.78 -0.59
CA TYR A 98 2.84 -3.99 0.40
C TYR A 98 2.37 -2.54 0.41
N LEU A 99 2.12 -1.99 1.59
CA LEU A 99 1.85 -0.57 1.80
C LEU A 99 3.05 0.05 2.50
N GLU A 100 3.75 0.91 1.78
CA GLU A 100 4.95 1.60 2.24
C GLU A 100 4.66 3.05 2.56
N LEU A 101 5.23 3.51 3.67
CA LEU A 101 5.50 4.92 3.93
C LEU A 101 7.00 5.11 4.03
N ALA A 102 7.54 5.93 3.13
CA ALA A 102 8.94 6.31 3.08
C ALA A 102 9.07 7.77 3.56
N PRO A 103 9.54 8.01 4.80
CA PRO A 103 9.78 9.36 5.31
C PRO A 103 10.85 10.07 4.47
N HIS A 104 10.70 11.39 4.27
CA HIS A 104 11.70 12.20 3.56
C HIS A 104 12.89 12.60 4.45
N GLY A 105 12.73 12.50 5.77
CA GLY A 105 13.76 12.82 6.76
C GLY A 105 13.83 11.77 7.87
N ASP A 106 14.49 12.13 8.97
CA ASP A 106 14.73 11.22 10.11
C ASP A 106 13.54 11.10 11.08
N GLU A 107 12.45 11.85 10.83
CA GLU A 107 11.25 11.78 11.67
C GLU A 107 10.52 10.45 11.48
N ALA A 108 10.20 9.80 12.60
CA ALA A 108 9.55 8.51 12.61
C ALA A 108 8.03 8.66 12.52
N PHE A 109 7.42 7.86 11.64
CA PHE A 109 5.98 7.68 11.58
C PHE A 109 5.59 6.43 12.36
N VAL A 110 4.79 6.59 13.41
CA VAL A 110 4.27 5.47 14.21
C VAL A 110 3.00 4.86 13.60
N GLU A 111 2.31 5.63 12.77
CA GLU A 111 1.08 5.25 12.08
C GLU A 111 1.07 5.94 10.71
N PHE A 112 0.26 5.45 9.78
CA PHE A 112 0.06 6.17 8.51
C PHE A 112 -0.59 7.56 8.74
N PRO A 113 -0.49 8.49 7.78
CA PRO A 113 -1.27 9.73 7.81
C PRO A 113 -2.77 9.44 7.67
N LEU A 114 -3.59 10.38 8.10
CA LEU A 114 -5.01 10.42 7.73
C LEU A 114 -5.13 10.75 6.24
N VAL A 115 -6.21 10.27 5.61
CA VAL A 115 -6.43 10.44 4.17
C VAL A 115 -6.52 11.92 3.75
N ASP A 116 -7.01 12.80 4.62
CA ASP A 116 -7.09 14.24 4.36
C ASP A 116 -5.72 14.95 4.39
N GLN A 117 -4.66 14.24 4.81
CA GLN A 117 -3.27 14.69 4.77
C GLN A 117 -2.53 14.23 3.51
N LEU A 118 -3.19 13.43 2.65
CA LEU A 118 -2.61 12.88 1.42
C LEU A 118 -3.03 13.70 0.19
N SER A 119 -2.16 13.74 -0.81
CA SER A 119 -2.40 14.47 -2.08
C SER A 119 -2.62 13.49 -3.23
N ALA A 120 -3.80 13.51 -3.84
CA ALA A 120 -4.12 12.71 -5.04
C ALA A 120 -3.43 13.26 -6.31
#